data_AF-A0A7S1K6A7-F1
#
_entry.id   AF-A0A7S1K6A7-F1
#
_cell.length_a   1.000
_cell.length_b   1.000
_cell.length_c   1.000
_cell.angle_alpha   90.00
_cell.angle_beta   90.00
_cell.angle_gamma   90.00
#
_symmetry.space_group_name_H-M   'P 1'
#
loop_
_entity.id
_entity.type
_entity.pdbx_description
1 polymer ?
#
loop_
_entity_poly.entity_id
_entity_poly.type
_entity_poly.pdbx_seq_one_letter_code
_entity_poly.pdbx_strand_id
1 'polypeptide(L)'
;MADTPPTAPRRLPTAPGRPSACAPSQPSARVWGLGWRLALVTVLAWLGTVVGDLPVHCERDDIIGEWVFELTREYDHRTSCGHSHPDDERCQPLHSSFNGTRTIGLKLTEPNKCEMDDGSRCSWTMVYDEAWDVNAEDLTFLAFSHFRLVQPSLPGQNTPKDSICTETEVGWFHNWATDKWGCYKGRMTKRYQPEDKKSPSSLDKRRTDIVMSRSSVQHSRSGISAALGRVARGARDAIRRQFMPLAFPSLSWRRKGARRPSGTLEPGVGGGEPGRLKLETRE
;
A
#
# COMPACT_ATOMS: atom_id res chain seq x y z
N MET A 1 11.16 59.48 37.52
CA MET A 1 12.29 60.42 37.33
C MET A 1 13.58 59.67 37.56
N ALA A 2 14.23 59.25 36.49
CA ALA A 2 15.66 58.92 36.41
C ALA A 2 15.96 58.71 34.92
N ASP A 3 16.19 59.82 34.23
CA ASP A 3 16.58 59.87 32.82
C ASP A 3 17.97 59.25 32.64
N THR A 4 18.06 58.26 31.74
CA THR A 4 19.35 57.69 31.34
C THR A 4 19.78 58.34 30.02
N PRO A 5 20.99 58.90 29.92
CA PRO A 5 21.43 59.64 28.74
C PRO A 5 21.83 58.70 27.57
N PRO A 6 21.74 59.17 26.31
CA PRO A 6 22.07 58.35 25.14
C PRO A 6 23.58 58.23 24.94
N THR A 7 24.05 56.98 24.81
CA THR A 7 25.45 56.62 24.55
C THR A 7 25.84 56.97 23.10
N ALA A 8 26.88 57.79 22.95
CA ALA A 8 27.42 58.22 21.66
C ALA A 8 28.12 57.07 20.88
N PRO A 9 28.11 57.09 19.54
CA PRO A 9 28.73 56.05 18.72
C PRO A 9 30.26 56.18 18.68
N ARG A 10 30.94 55.07 18.99
CA ARG A 10 32.40 54.92 18.98
C ARG A 10 32.90 54.82 17.53
N ARG A 11 33.64 55.83 17.06
CA ARG A 11 34.32 55.80 15.74
C ARG A 11 35.44 54.75 15.75
N LEU A 12 35.41 53.82 14.80
CA LEU A 12 36.50 52.89 14.52
C LEU A 12 37.67 53.60 13.79
N PRO A 13 38.92 53.21 14.05
CA PRO A 13 40.08 53.73 13.34
C PRO A 13 40.12 53.24 11.89
N THR A 14 40.45 54.16 10.99
CA THR A 14 40.70 53.94 9.56
C THR A 14 41.96 53.11 9.35
N ALA A 15 41.82 51.96 8.67
CA ALA A 15 42.92 51.10 8.27
C ALA A 15 43.73 51.70 7.10
N PRO A 16 45.06 51.49 7.06
CA PRO A 16 45.91 52.00 5.99
C PRO A 16 45.87 51.15 4.71
N GLY A 17 45.97 51.86 3.58
CA GLY A 17 46.42 51.47 2.24
C GLY A 17 46.40 49.99 1.82
N ARG A 18 45.46 49.65 0.91
CA ARG A 18 45.59 48.46 0.06
C ARG A 18 46.63 48.71 -1.04
N PRO A 19 47.66 47.87 -1.18
CA PRO A 19 48.45 47.83 -2.41
C PRO A 19 47.59 47.28 -3.56
N SER A 20 47.76 47.93 -4.71
CA SER A 20 47.28 47.49 -6.01
C SER A 20 48.07 46.25 -6.47
N ALA A 21 47.48 45.49 -7.39
CA ALA A 21 48.01 44.35 -8.13
C ALA A 21 47.95 42.98 -7.43
N CYS A 22 46.96 42.19 -7.84
CA CYS A 22 47.18 40.93 -8.57
C CYS A 22 45.83 40.58 -9.20
N ALA A 23 45.71 40.82 -10.51
CA ALA A 23 44.57 40.33 -11.28
C ALA A 23 44.60 38.78 -11.21
N PRO A 24 43.53 38.11 -10.74
CA PRO A 24 43.47 36.67 -10.81
C PRO A 24 43.43 36.28 -12.29
N SER A 25 44.43 35.53 -12.72
CA SER A 25 44.42 34.85 -14.01
C SER A 25 43.12 34.06 -14.11
N GLN A 26 42.25 34.44 -15.04
CA GLN A 26 41.00 33.72 -15.23
C GLN A 26 41.34 32.27 -15.64
N PRO A 27 40.93 31.26 -14.86
CA PRO A 27 41.12 29.88 -15.27
C PRO A 27 40.34 29.67 -16.57
N SER A 28 41.00 29.08 -17.55
CA SER A 28 40.42 28.83 -18.86
C SER A 28 39.07 28.12 -18.73
N ALA A 29 38.02 28.75 -19.25
CA ALA A 29 36.63 28.30 -19.17
C ALA A 29 36.33 26.97 -19.90
N ARG A 30 37.35 26.18 -20.27
CA ARG A 30 37.24 24.97 -21.09
C ARG A 30 37.39 23.65 -20.33
N VAL A 31 37.82 23.65 -19.05
CA VAL A 31 38.00 22.40 -18.28
C VAL A 31 36.79 22.08 -17.39
N TRP A 32 35.90 23.04 -17.13
CA TRP A 32 34.73 22.87 -16.26
C TRP A 32 33.59 22.05 -16.87
N GLY A 33 33.58 21.86 -18.19
CA GLY A 33 32.47 21.23 -18.92
C GLY A 33 32.42 19.69 -18.85
N LEU A 34 33.52 19.03 -18.47
CA LEU A 34 33.59 17.56 -18.44
C LEU A 34 33.33 16.99 -17.04
N GLY A 35 33.77 17.70 -15.99
CA GLY A 35 33.60 17.29 -14.60
C GLY A 35 32.13 17.22 -14.17
N TRP A 36 31.30 18.21 -14.55
CA TRP A 36 29.87 18.21 -14.20
C TRP A 36 29.08 17.11 -14.92
N ARG A 37 29.47 16.75 -16.14
CA ARG A 37 28.82 15.66 -16.90
C ARG A 37 29.11 14.30 -16.29
N LEU A 38 30.34 14.06 -15.87
CA LEU A 38 30.71 12.84 -15.14
C LEU A 38 30.04 12.79 -13.77
N ALA A 39 30.03 13.91 -13.03
CA ALA A 39 29.32 13.99 -11.75
C ALA A 39 27.81 13.72 -11.90
N LEU A 40 27.16 14.28 -12.94
CA LEU A 40 25.74 14.05 -13.23
C LEU A 40 25.47 12.58 -13.61
N VAL A 41 26.27 11.98 -14.48
CA VAL A 41 26.13 10.55 -14.84
C VAL A 41 26.34 9.66 -13.63
N THR A 42 27.27 10.02 -12.75
CA THR A 42 27.47 9.30 -11.48
C THR A 42 26.22 9.45 -10.61
N VAL A 43 25.76 10.66 -10.32
CA VAL A 43 24.53 10.88 -9.53
C VAL A 43 23.33 10.13 -10.13
N LEU A 44 23.12 10.16 -11.45
CA LEU A 44 22.03 9.46 -12.13
C LEU A 44 22.18 7.93 -12.05
N ALA A 45 23.41 7.40 -12.11
CA ALA A 45 23.66 5.96 -11.95
C ALA A 45 23.37 5.46 -10.52
N TRP A 46 23.48 6.34 -9.51
CA TRP A 46 23.16 6.01 -8.12
C TRP A 46 21.66 6.14 -7.78
N LEU A 47 20.85 6.74 -8.66
CA LEU A 47 19.39 6.82 -8.50
C LEU A 47 18.66 5.52 -8.89
N GLY A 48 19.38 4.50 -9.40
CA GLY A 48 18.80 3.34 -10.08
C GLY A 48 18.34 2.15 -9.22
N THR A 49 18.36 2.23 -7.89
CA THR A 49 18.02 1.07 -7.03
C THR A 49 16.97 1.40 -5.96
N VAL A 50 15.88 2.04 -6.35
CA VAL A 50 14.70 2.15 -5.48
C VAL A 50 13.76 1.00 -5.83
N VAL A 51 13.79 -0.05 -5.02
CA VAL A 51 12.72 -1.06 -4.99
C VAL A 51 11.74 -0.55 -3.94
N GLY A 52 10.67 0.10 -4.38
CA GLY A 52 9.79 0.87 -3.50
C GLY A 52 8.35 0.41 -3.61
N ASP A 53 8.02 -0.65 -2.87
CA ASP A 53 6.69 -0.87 -2.28
C ASP A 53 6.77 -2.09 -1.36
N LEU A 54 5.95 -2.07 -0.30
CA LEU A 54 5.78 -3.23 0.54
C LEU A 54 4.97 -4.30 -0.21
N PRO A 55 5.16 -5.58 0.13
CA PRO A 55 4.44 -6.69 -0.46
C PRO A 55 2.98 -6.81 0.04
N VAL A 56 2.26 -5.69 0.11
CA VAL A 56 0.93 -5.58 0.72
C VAL A 56 -0.07 -5.14 -0.34
N HIS A 57 -1.25 -5.75 -0.35
CA HIS A 57 -2.38 -5.30 -1.14
C HIS A 57 -3.68 -5.57 -0.37
N CYS A 58 -4.08 -4.60 0.45
CA CYS A 58 -5.30 -4.68 1.24
C CYS A 58 -6.31 -3.65 0.74
N GLU A 59 -7.48 -4.13 0.33
CA GLU A 59 -8.57 -3.24 -0.07
C GLU A 59 -9.28 -2.67 1.17
N ARG A 60 -9.99 -1.56 0.99
CA ARG A 60 -10.72 -0.90 2.08
C ARG A 60 -11.66 -1.88 2.81
N ASP A 61 -12.40 -2.69 2.05
CA ASP A 61 -13.36 -3.67 2.57
C ASP A 61 -12.70 -4.78 3.42
N ASP A 62 -11.39 -5.03 3.26
CA ASP A 62 -10.67 -5.99 4.08
C ASP A 62 -10.30 -5.45 5.47
N ILE A 63 -10.27 -4.12 5.64
CA ILE A 63 -9.88 -3.46 6.89
C ILE A 63 -11.10 -3.17 7.79
N ILE A 64 -12.30 -3.12 7.22
CA ILE A 64 -13.52 -2.82 7.99
C ILE A 64 -13.83 -3.94 8.98
N GLY A 65 -13.96 -3.58 10.25
CA GLY A 65 -14.22 -4.54 11.32
C GLY A 65 -13.96 -4.00 12.71
N GLU A 66 -14.04 -4.90 13.67
CA GLU A 66 -13.64 -4.68 15.06
C GLU A 66 -12.17 -5.09 15.20
N TRP A 67 -11.38 -4.23 15.83
CA TRP A 67 -9.94 -4.31 15.99
C TRP A 67 -9.57 -4.14 17.45
N VAL A 68 -8.48 -4.78 17.85
CA VAL A 68 -7.80 -4.51 19.12
C VAL A 68 -6.38 -4.07 18.81
N PHE A 69 -6.01 -2.88 19.29
CA PHE A 69 -4.64 -2.39 19.24
C PHE A 69 -3.96 -2.65 20.56
N GLU A 70 -2.77 -3.25 20.51
CA GLU A 70 -1.88 -3.46 21.64
C GLU A 70 -0.77 -2.43 21.57
N LEU A 71 -0.64 -1.58 22.59
CA LEU A 71 0.24 -0.42 22.64
C LEU A 71 1.36 -0.63 23.66
N THR A 72 2.56 -0.17 23.32
CA THR A 72 3.66 -0.03 24.28
C THR A 72 3.45 1.17 25.20
N ARG A 73 4.36 1.33 26.17
CA ARG A 73 4.53 2.60 26.87
C ARG A 73 4.89 3.74 25.90
N GLU A 74 4.70 4.96 26.39
CA GLU A 74 5.06 6.20 25.71
C GLU A 74 6.54 6.57 25.93
N TYR A 75 7.11 7.28 24.94
CA TYR A 75 8.48 7.77 24.86
C TYR A 75 8.48 9.23 24.40
N ASP A 76 9.48 10.00 24.83
CA ASP A 76 9.59 11.43 24.49
C ASP A 76 10.01 11.70 23.04
N HIS A 77 10.32 10.64 22.26
CA HIS A 77 10.69 10.75 20.85
C HIS A 77 10.14 9.56 20.07
N ARG A 78 9.90 9.77 18.76
CA ARG A 78 9.51 8.70 17.85
C ARG A 78 10.64 7.66 17.76
N THR A 79 10.36 6.44 18.19
CA THR A 79 11.29 5.30 18.07
C THR A 79 11.15 4.62 16.70
N SER A 80 12.08 3.76 16.32
CA SER A 80 11.95 2.94 15.11
C SER A 80 10.93 1.81 15.25
N CYS A 81 10.40 1.55 16.45
CA CYS A 81 9.52 0.41 16.73
C CYS A 81 10.09 -0.95 16.28
N GLY A 82 11.42 -1.06 16.20
CA GLY A 82 12.13 -2.27 15.77
C GLY A 82 12.44 -2.33 14.28
N HIS A 83 11.94 -1.39 13.47
CA HIS A 83 12.18 -1.33 12.04
C HIS A 83 13.65 -0.98 11.72
N SER A 84 14.19 -1.61 10.68
CA SER A 84 15.55 -1.34 10.19
C SER A 84 15.62 0.01 9.49
N HIS A 85 16.81 0.62 9.43
CA HIS A 85 17.00 1.88 8.70
C HIS A 85 18.22 1.74 7.78
N PRO A 86 18.04 1.68 6.44
CA PRO A 86 16.77 1.73 5.69
C PRO A 86 15.82 0.54 5.98
N ASP A 87 14.53 0.72 5.72
CA ASP A 87 13.54 -0.35 5.86
C ASP A 87 13.83 -1.49 4.87
N ASP A 88 13.67 -2.73 5.35
CA ASP A 88 13.79 -3.96 4.57
C ASP A 88 12.57 -4.85 4.90
N GLU A 89 11.84 -5.29 3.87
CA GLU A 89 10.64 -6.12 4.04
C GLU A 89 10.96 -7.48 4.67
N ARG A 90 12.23 -7.91 4.68
CA ARG A 90 12.71 -9.15 5.31
C ARG A 90 13.12 -8.94 6.76
N CYS A 91 13.21 -7.69 7.22
CA CYS A 91 13.67 -7.31 8.56
C CYS A 91 12.57 -6.58 9.36
N GLN A 92 11.30 -6.90 9.09
CA GLN A 92 10.18 -6.38 9.87
C GLN A 92 10.21 -6.91 11.32
N PRO A 93 9.78 -6.11 12.31
CA PRO A 93 9.69 -6.54 13.70
C PRO A 93 8.77 -7.77 13.85
N LEU A 94 9.22 -8.77 14.62
CA LEU A 94 8.40 -9.95 14.89
C LEU A 94 7.22 -9.60 15.80
N HIS A 95 6.00 -9.98 15.41
CA HIS A 95 4.80 -9.81 16.25
C HIS A 95 4.92 -10.48 17.62
N SER A 96 5.68 -11.57 17.72
CA SER A 96 5.91 -12.32 18.96
C SER A 96 6.87 -11.63 19.93
N SER A 97 7.74 -10.73 19.46
CA SER A 97 8.63 -9.94 20.32
C SER A 97 8.01 -8.62 20.76
N PHE A 98 6.88 -8.24 20.16
CA PHE A 98 6.13 -7.05 20.58
C PHE A 98 5.50 -7.27 21.95
N ASN A 99 5.82 -6.37 22.89
CA ASN A 99 5.36 -6.40 24.28
C ASN A 99 4.59 -5.11 24.59
N GLY A 100 3.30 -5.10 24.26
CA GLY A 100 2.40 -4.02 24.63
C GLY A 100 1.77 -4.26 26.00
N THR A 101 1.51 -3.16 26.70
CA THR A 101 0.99 -3.16 28.08
C THR A 101 -0.43 -2.63 28.16
N ARG A 102 -0.89 -1.91 27.14
CA ARG A 102 -2.21 -1.27 27.08
C ARG A 102 -2.93 -1.75 25.83
N THR A 103 -4.23 -1.96 25.91
CA THR A 103 -5.07 -2.29 24.75
C THR A 103 -6.18 -1.27 24.55
N ILE A 104 -6.54 -1.01 23.30
CA ILE A 104 -7.74 -0.24 22.94
C ILE A 104 -8.52 -1.02 21.88
N GLY A 105 -9.85 -1.08 22.00
CA GLY A 105 -10.74 -1.61 20.98
C GLY A 105 -11.28 -0.51 20.10
N LEU A 106 -11.40 -0.83 18.81
CA LEU A 106 -11.84 0.07 17.75
C LEU A 106 -12.80 -0.67 16.82
N LYS A 107 -13.85 0.02 16.39
CA LYS A 107 -14.74 -0.44 15.33
C LYS A 107 -14.63 0.49 14.15
N LEU A 108 -14.10 0.00 13.04
CA LEU A 108 -13.96 0.76 11.79
C LEU A 108 -15.16 0.52 10.89
N THR A 109 -15.68 1.57 10.29
CA THR A 109 -16.84 1.54 9.38
C THR A 109 -16.68 2.52 8.23
N GLU A 110 -17.36 2.23 7.11
CA GLU A 110 -17.44 3.17 6.00
C GLU A 110 -18.10 4.51 6.40
N PRO A 111 -17.71 5.63 5.76
CA PRO A 111 -16.62 5.74 4.78
C PRO A 111 -15.23 5.96 5.41
N ASN A 112 -15.19 6.46 6.64
CA ASN A 112 -13.98 6.88 7.35
C ASN A 112 -14.26 7.05 8.86
N LYS A 113 -15.26 6.33 9.39
CA LYS A 113 -15.73 6.48 10.76
C LYS A 113 -15.18 5.36 11.62
N CYS A 114 -14.80 5.68 12.86
CA CYS A 114 -14.60 4.65 13.86
C CYS A 114 -15.18 5.01 15.21
N GLU A 115 -15.32 3.99 16.06
CA GLU A 115 -15.85 4.07 17.41
C GLU A 115 -14.92 3.29 18.34
N MET A 116 -14.57 3.88 19.48
CA MET A 116 -13.77 3.26 20.54
C MET A 116 -14.66 2.48 21.52
N ASP A 117 -14.06 1.64 22.37
CA ASP A 117 -14.80 0.84 23.36
C ASP A 117 -15.61 1.67 24.37
N ASP A 118 -15.20 2.90 24.65
CA ASP A 118 -15.91 3.85 25.53
C ASP A 118 -17.01 4.65 24.82
N GLY A 119 -17.22 4.39 23.53
CA GLY A 119 -18.19 5.08 22.68
C GLY A 119 -17.67 6.38 22.07
N SER A 120 -16.41 6.75 22.32
CA SER A 120 -15.79 7.91 21.68
C SER A 120 -15.67 7.71 20.17
N ARG A 121 -15.90 8.79 19.43
CA ARG A 121 -15.86 8.78 17.97
C ARG A 121 -14.45 9.09 17.49
N CYS A 122 -14.04 8.36 16.46
CA CYS A 122 -12.76 8.53 15.81
C CYS A 122 -12.94 8.50 14.28
N SER A 123 -11.85 8.73 13.54
CA SER A 123 -11.84 8.63 12.09
C SER A 123 -10.65 7.80 11.61
N TRP A 124 -10.76 7.23 10.41
CA TRP A 124 -9.68 6.44 9.83
C TRP A 124 -9.61 6.66 8.32
N THR A 125 -8.44 6.42 7.73
CA THR A 125 -8.25 6.43 6.28
C THR A 125 -7.24 5.39 5.86
N MET A 126 -7.45 4.80 4.68
CA MET A 126 -6.42 4.04 4.01
C MET A 126 -5.31 4.97 3.53
N VAL A 127 -4.07 4.46 3.55
CA VAL A 127 -2.91 4.97 2.84
C VAL A 127 -2.65 3.99 1.71
N TYR A 128 -3.25 4.30 0.56
CA TYR A 128 -3.33 3.40 -0.58
C TYR A 128 -3.88 2.01 -0.19
N ASP A 129 -3.22 0.93 -0.58
CA ASP A 129 -3.53 -0.46 -0.21
C ASP A 129 -2.54 -1.04 0.83
N GLU A 130 -1.55 -0.24 1.26
CA GLU A 130 -0.45 -0.71 2.09
C GLU A 130 -0.69 -0.46 3.57
N ALA A 131 -1.16 0.73 3.92
CA ALA A 131 -1.25 1.21 5.29
C ALA A 131 -2.60 1.87 5.58
N TRP A 132 -2.80 2.21 6.84
CA TRP A 132 -3.97 2.96 7.27
C TRP A 132 -3.65 3.76 8.53
N ASP A 133 -4.28 4.93 8.59
CA ASP A 133 -4.18 5.90 9.66
C ASP A 133 -5.49 5.92 10.45
N VAL A 134 -5.41 5.95 11.78
CA VAL A 134 -6.55 6.13 12.68
C VAL A 134 -6.29 7.32 13.58
N ASN A 135 -7.23 8.27 13.60
CA ASN A 135 -7.26 9.40 14.51
C ASN A 135 -8.37 9.22 15.53
N ALA A 136 -7.99 8.92 16.78
CA ALA A 136 -8.85 8.59 17.89
C ALA A 136 -8.52 9.47 19.12
N GLU A 137 -9.35 10.50 19.33
CA GLU A 137 -9.15 11.52 20.37
C GLU A 137 -7.76 12.19 20.27
N ASP A 138 -6.94 12.07 21.30
CA ASP A 138 -5.57 12.58 21.35
C ASP A 138 -4.55 11.60 20.77
N LEU A 139 -4.98 10.45 20.23
CA LEU A 139 -4.08 9.43 19.68
C LEU A 139 -4.22 9.34 18.16
N THR A 140 -3.09 9.45 17.47
CA THR A 140 -2.99 9.12 16.03
C THR A 140 -2.14 7.88 15.83
N PHE A 141 -2.61 6.96 14.99
CA PHE A 141 -2.00 5.67 14.72
C PHE A 141 -1.69 5.52 13.24
N LEU A 142 -0.54 4.97 12.90
CA LEU A 142 -0.18 4.59 11.54
C LEU A 142 0.55 3.25 11.53
N ALA A 143 0.06 2.30 10.74
CA ALA A 143 0.71 1.04 10.47
C ALA A 143 0.45 0.55 9.04
N PHE A 144 1.40 -0.21 8.51
CA PHE A 144 1.19 -1.04 7.33
C PHE A 144 0.36 -2.27 7.68
N SER A 145 -0.38 -2.83 6.72
CA SER A 145 -1.02 -4.12 6.88
C SER A 145 0.05 -5.21 6.91
N HIS A 146 -0.18 -6.25 7.72
CA HIS A 146 0.81 -7.30 7.90
C HIS A 146 1.00 -8.12 6.62
N PHE A 147 2.20 -8.69 6.41
CA PHE A 147 2.45 -9.62 5.32
C PHE A 147 3.41 -10.74 5.70
N ARG A 148 3.41 -11.80 4.88
CA ARG A 148 4.40 -12.88 4.96
C ARG A 148 5.13 -13.03 3.64
N LEU A 149 6.43 -13.26 3.76
CA LEU A 149 7.28 -13.71 2.65
C LEU A 149 7.19 -15.23 2.56
N VAL A 150 6.57 -15.73 1.50
CA VAL A 150 6.40 -17.16 1.25
C VAL A 150 7.59 -17.65 0.43
N GLN A 151 8.16 -18.81 0.78
CA GLN A 151 9.25 -19.37 -0.01
C GLN A 151 8.78 -19.68 -1.44
N PRO A 152 9.59 -19.36 -2.46
CA PRO A 152 9.24 -19.66 -3.84
C PRO A 152 9.15 -21.18 -4.04
N SER A 153 8.08 -21.61 -4.71
CA SER A 153 7.82 -23.02 -4.97
C SER A 153 8.85 -23.66 -5.92
N LEU A 154 9.57 -22.85 -6.69
CA LEU A 154 10.60 -23.27 -7.65
C LEU A 154 11.82 -22.34 -7.62
N PRO A 155 13.04 -22.86 -7.82
CA PRO A 155 14.25 -22.04 -7.95
C PRO A 155 14.11 -21.00 -9.09
N GLY A 156 14.43 -19.73 -8.80
CA GLY A 156 14.36 -18.64 -9.78
C GLY A 156 13.00 -17.95 -9.91
N GLN A 157 12.01 -18.31 -9.08
CA GLN A 157 10.78 -17.52 -8.92
C GLN A 157 10.96 -16.42 -7.87
N ASN A 158 10.25 -15.31 -8.07
CA ASN A 158 10.09 -14.30 -7.02
C ASN A 158 9.37 -14.93 -5.83
N THR A 159 9.85 -14.64 -4.62
CA THR A 159 9.22 -14.99 -3.34
C THR A 159 7.74 -14.56 -3.37
N PRO A 160 6.76 -15.50 -3.37
CA PRO A 160 5.36 -15.14 -3.29
C PRO A 160 5.10 -14.38 -1.98
N LYS A 161 4.16 -13.44 -2.03
CA LYS A 161 3.89 -12.47 -0.97
C LYS A 161 2.44 -12.64 -0.56
N ASP A 162 2.19 -12.82 0.74
CA ASP A 162 0.85 -13.08 1.30
C ASP A 162 0.45 -11.93 2.22
N SER A 163 -0.54 -11.13 1.81
CA SER A 163 -1.07 -10.01 2.59
C SER A 163 -2.04 -10.49 3.65
N ILE A 164 -1.85 -10.07 4.90
CA ILE A 164 -2.70 -10.40 6.04
C ILE A 164 -3.41 -9.12 6.48
N CYS A 165 -4.50 -8.79 5.81
CA CYS A 165 -5.27 -7.56 6.05
C CYS A 165 -6.04 -7.54 7.38
N THR A 166 -6.01 -8.64 8.14
CA THR A 166 -6.61 -8.73 9.49
C THR A 166 -5.60 -8.43 10.60
N GLU A 167 -4.35 -8.10 10.25
CA GLU A 167 -3.28 -7.75 11.17
C GLU A 167 -2.53 -6.54 10.60
N THR A 168 -1.87 -5.77 11.47
CA THR A 168 -0.95 -4.71 11.05
C THR A 168 0.48 -5.15 11.33
N GLU A 169 1.45 -4.64 10.58
CA GLU A 169 2.83 -4.58 11.07
C GLU A 169 2.89 -3.77 12.38
N VAL A 170 4.03 -3.83 13.09
CA VAL A 170 4.26 -2.94 14.23
C VAL A 170 4.30 -1.49 13.72
N GLY A 171 3.30 -0.70 14.10
CA GLY A 171 3.17 0.70 13.72
C GLY A 171 3.58 1.66 14.83
N TRP A 172 3.29 2.94 14.58
CA TRP A 172 3.55 4.05 15.49
C TRP A 172 2.25 4.67 15.97
N PHE A 173 2.22 5.08 17.23
CA PHE A 173 1.22 6.02 17.71
C PHE A 173 1.86 7.28 18.27
N HIS A 174 1.15 8.38 18.18
CA HIS A 174 1.49 9.66 18.82
C HIS A 174 0.33 10.10 19.69
N ASN A 175 0.63 10.50 20.91
CA ASN A 175 -0.28 11.08 21.88
C ASN A 175 -0.10 12.59 21.89
N TRP A 176 -1.07 13.30 21.33
CA TRP A 176 -1.09 14.76 21.22
C TRP A 176 -1.30 15.48 22.55
N ALA A 177 -1.91 14.82 23.55
CA ALA A 177 -2.09 15.41 24.88
C ALA A 177 -0.79 15.46 25.68
N THR A 178 0.09 14.45 25.49
CA THR A 178 1.38 14.36 26.20
C THR A 178 2.58 14.71 25.32
N ASP A 179 2.36 14.88 24.02
CA ASP A 179 3.38 14.98 22.97
C ASP A 179 4.40 13.82 23.00
N LYS A 180 3.89 12.59 23.17
CA LYS A 180 4.72 11.39 23.27
C LYS A 180 4.38 10.35 22.22
N TRP A 181 5.37 9.53 21.92
CA TRP A 181 5.30 8.50 20.90
C TRP A 181 5.30 7.11 21.50
N GLY A 182 4.76 6.14 20.79
CA GLY A 182 4.92 4.73 21.12
C GLY A 182 4.72 3.85 19.90
N CYS A 183 4.75 2.55 20.15
CA CYS A 183 4.56 1.53 19.13
C CYS A 183 3.27 0.77 19.39
N TYR A 184 2.63 0.28 18.33
CA TYR A 184 1.45 -0.55 18.47
C TYR A 184 1.43 -1.66 17.42
N LYS A 185 0.64 -2.70 17.68
CA LYS A 185 0.21 -3.65 16.66
C LYS A 185 -1.29 -3.83 16.75
N GLY A 186 -1.95 -4.02 15.61
CA GLY A 186 -3.38 -4.23 15.50
C GLY A 186 -3.72 -5.64 15.06
N ARG A 187 -4.78 -6.20 15.63
CA ARG A 187 -5.39 -7.45 15.15
C ARG A 187 -6.90 -7.31 15.10
N MET A 188 -7.48 -7.73 13.97
CA MET A 188 -8.92 -7.80 13.79
C MET A 188 -9.51 -8.92 14.66
N THR A 189 -10.52 -8.59 15.44
CA THR A 189 -11.27 -9.55 16.26
C THR A 189 -12.53 -10.02 15.55
N LYS A 190 -13.14 -9.17 14.72
CA LYS A 190 -14.33 -9.51 13.94
C LYS A 190 -14.39 -8.70 12.65
N ARG A 191 -14.46 -9.40 11.51
CA ARG A 191 -14.65 -8.76 10.21
C ARG A 191 -16.05 -8.16 10.11
N TYR A 192 -16.16 -6.98 9.52
CA TYR A 192 -17.45 -6.46 9.10
C TYR A 192 -17.97 -7.34 7.96
N GLN A 193 -18.95 -8.18 8.28
CA GLN A 193 -19.81 -8.75 7.26
C GLN A 193 -20.83 -7.65 6.95
N PRO A 194 -20.92 -7.16 5.71
CA PRO A 194 -22.09 -6.40 5.32
C PRO A 194 -23.26 -7.33 5.54
N GLU A 195 -24.01 -7.10 6.64
CA GLU A 195 -25.26 -7.77 6.97
C GLU A 195 -25.98 -8.03 5.67
N ASP A 196 -26.15 -9.33 5.34
CA ASP A 196 -26.61 -9.83 4.07
C ASP A 196 -27.47 -8.76 3.39
N LYS A 197 -27.02 -8.25 2.24
CA LYS A 197 -28.01 -8.01 1.19
C LYS A 197 -28.69 -9.35 1.07
N LYS A 198 -29.78 -9.58 1.82
CA LYS A 198 -30.61 -10.77 1.76
C LYS A 198 -30.77 -10.96 0.28
N SER A 199 -30.05 -11.93 -0.30
CA SER A 199 -30.22 -12.27 -1.68
C SER A 199 -31.72 -12.47 -1.77
N PRO A 200 -32.45 -11.66 -2.58
CA PRO A 200 -33.90 -11.68 -2.55
C PRO A 200 -34.32 -13.13 -2.56
N SER A 201 -35.07 -13.53 -1.54
CA SER A 201 -35.45 -14.93 -1.35
C SER A 201 -35.94 -15.46 -2.70
N SER A 202 -35.68 -16.72 -3.03
CA SER A 202 -36.07 -17.30 -4.34
C SER A 202 -37.56 -17.09 -4.70
N LEU A 203 -38.39 -16.77 -3.71
CA LEU A 203 -39.79 -16.34 -3.85
C LEU A 203 -39.96 -14.92 -4.43
N ASP A 204 -39.06 -13.98 -4.10
CA ASP A 204 -39.09 -12.60 -4.60
C ASP A 204 -38.56 -12.52 -6.04
N LYS A 205 -37.57 -13.36 -6.37
CA LYS A 205 -37.07 -13.53 -7.75
C LYS A 205 -38.20 -14.01 -8.69
N ARG A 206 -39.03 -14.95 -8.22
CA ARG A 206 -40.20 -15.45 -8.95
C ARG A 206 -41.28 -14.37 -9.13
N ARG A 207 -41.41 -13.44 -8.19
CA ARG A 207 -42.38 -12.33 -8.27
C ARG A 207 -41.93 -11.27 -9.28
N THR A 208 -40.64 -10.93 -9.34
CA THR A 208 -40.11 -10.01 -10.34
C THR A 208 -40.16 -10.58 -11.76
N ASP A 209 -39.94 -11.89 -11.92
CA ASP A 209 -40.04 -12.54 -13.23
C ASP A 209 -41.48 -12.56 -13.76
N ILE A 210 -42.48 -12.74 -12.88
CA ILE A 210 -43.91 -12.67 -13.24
C ILE A 210 -44.33 -11.24 -13.63
N VAL A 211 -43.78 -10.21 -12.98
CA VAL A 211 -44.07 -8.81 -13.30
C VAL A 211 -43.47 -8.42 -14.65
N MET A 212 -42.21 -8.80 -14.92
CA MET A 212 -41.56 -8.55 -16.22
C MET A 212 -42.24 -9.32 -17.36
N SER A 213 -42.74 -10.54 -17.11
CA SER A 213 -43.49 -11.32 -18.11
C SER A 213 -44.88 -10.74 -18.40
N ARG A 214 -45.49 -9.95 -17.50
CA ARG A 214 -46.77 -9.27 -17.77
C ARG A 214 -46.58 -7.98 -18.56
N SER A 215 -45.47 -7.26 -18.33
CA SER A 215 -45.15 -6.03 -19.08
C SER A 215 -44.85 -6.29 -20.56
N SER A 216 -44.31 -7.45 -20.93
CA SER A 216 -44.07 -7.81 -22.33
C SER A 216 -45.33 -8.22 -23.09
N VAL A 217 -46.40 -8.63 -22.39
CA VAL A 217 -47.68 -9.03 -23.02
C VAL A 217 -48.57 -7.82 -23.36
N GLN A 218 -48.31 -6.63 -22.80
CA GLN A 218 -49.10 -5.42 -23.05
C GLN A 218 -48.51 -4.44 -24.08
N HIS A 219 -47.37 -4.75 -24.70
CA HIS A 219 -46.80 -3.93 -25.81
C HIS A 219 -46.94 -4.57 -27.20
N SER A 220 -47.86 -5.53 -27.39
CA SER A 220 -48.28 -5.99 -28.72
C SER A 220 -49.64 -5.39 -29.10
N ARG A 221 -49.74 -4.05 -29.10
CA ARG A 221 -50.80 -3.28 -29.78
C ARG A 221 -50.46 -1.78 -29.80
N SER A 222 -49.51 -1.41 -30.64
CA SER A 222 -49.53 -0.14 -31.38
C SER A 222 -48.35 -0.15 -32.35
N GLY A 223 -48.66 -0.27 -33.63
CA GLY A 223 -47.70 0.04 -34.68
C GLY A 223 -47.38 1.53 -34.60
N ILE A 224 -46.11 1.87 -34.45
CA ILE A 224 -45.38 3.05 -34.93
C ILE A 224 -43.93 2.88 -34.43
N SER A 225 -43.09 2.16 -35.18
CA SER A 225 -41.61 2.33 -35.11
C SER A 225 -40.82 1.61 -36.20
N ALA A 226 -41.47 1.23 -37.32
CA ALA A 226 -40.75 0.76 -38.51
C ALA A 226 -40.02 1.90 -39.28
N ALA A 227 -40.13 3.16 -38.83
CA ALA A 227 -39.56 4.33 -39.51
C ALA A 227 -38.20 4.79 -38.94
N LEU A 228 -37.81 4.42 -37.72
CA LEU A 228 -36.56 4.91 -37.09
C LEU A 228 -35.34 3.99 -37.32
N GLY A 229 -35.54 2.79 -37.87
CA GLY A 229 -34.46 1.84 -38.18
C GLY A 229 -33.69 2.11 -39.48
N ARG A 230 -34.03 3.17 -40.24
CA ARG A 230 -33.37 3.48 -41.53
C ARG A 230 -32.39 4.66 -41.51
N VAL A 231 -32.33 5.44 -40.42
CA VAL A 231 -31.37 6.54 -40.30
C VAL A 231 -30.07 6.09 -39.60
N ALA A 232 -30.10 5.06 -38.75
CA ALA A 232 -28.93 4.60 -38.00
C ALA A 232 -27.96 3.68 -38.76
N ARG A 233 -28.25 3.32 -40.02
CA ARG A 233 -27.37 2.47 -40.86
C ARG A 233 -26.44 3.26 -41.79
N GLY A 234 -26.67 4.55 -42.00
CA GLY A 234 -25.77 5.41 -42.80
C GLY A 234 -24.53 5.92 -42.06
N ALA A 235 -24.58 5.98 -40.73
CA ALA A 235 -23.51 6.59 -39.91
C ALA A 235 -22.37 5.62 -39.53
N ARG A 236 -22.54 4.30 -39.73
CA ARG A 236 -21.50 3.30 -39.41
C ARG A 236 -20.50 3.03 -40.55
N ASP A 237 -20.83 3.39 -41.79
CA ASP A 237 -19.92 3.19 -42.93
C ASP A 237 -18.97 4.37 -43.19
N ALA A 238 -19.22 5.55 -42.59
CA ALA A 238 -18.37 6.73 -42.76
C ALA A 238 -17.16 6.77 -41.80
N ILE A 239 -17.24 6.12 -40.63
CA ILE A 239 -16.16 6.18 -39.61
C ILE A 239 -15.11 5.07 -39.82
N ARG A 240 -15.42 4.03 -40.59
CA ARG A 240 -14.50 2.89 -40.83
C ARG A 240 -13.46 3.14 -41.93
N ARG A 241 -13.46 4.31 -42.59
CA ARG A 241 -12.51 4.65 -43.66
C ARG A 241 -11.36 5.57 -43.23
N GLN A 242 -11.31 6.00 -41.97
CA GLN A 242 -10.33 7.00 -41.53
C GLN A 242 -9.20 6.48 -40.64
N PHE A 243 -9.22 5.21 -40.23
CA PHE A 243 -8.16 4.67 -39.36
C PHE A 243 -7.83 3.20 -39.67
N MET A 244 -6.78 2.98 -40.47
CA MET A 244 -5.65 2.05 -40.27
C MET A 244 -4.93 1.77 -41.62
N PRO A 245 -3.66 1.31 -41.65
CA PRO A 245 -2.69 1.14 -40.55
C PRO A 245 -1.27 1.69 -40.85
N LEU A 246 -0.54 2.10 -39.81
CA LEU A 246 0.93 1.97 -39.82
C LEU A 246 1.27 0.56 -39.35
N ALA A 247 1.85 -0.22 -40.26
CA ALA A 247 2.33 -1.56 -40.02
C ALA A 247 3.52 -1.54 -39.06
N PHE A 248 3.41 -2.25 -37.94
CA PHE A 248 4.57 -2.67 -37.15
C PHE A 248 5.06 -4.03 -37.69
N PRO A 249 6.39 -4.24 -37.87
CA PRO A 249 6.91 -5.52 -38.29
C PRO A 249 6.66 -6.59 -37.23
N SER A 250 6.16 -7.74 -37.69
CA SER A 250 5.96 -8.95 -36.91
C SER A 250 7.30 -9.52 -36.43
N LEU A 251 7.54 -9.46 -35.12
CA LEU A 251 8.55 -10.30 -34.47
C LEU A 251 8.04 -11.75 -34.44
N SER A 252 8.55 -12.56 -35.36
CA SER A 252 8.30 -14.00 -35.40
C SER A 252 9.12 -14.70 -34.31
N TRP A 253 8.45 -15.03 -33.20
CA TRP A 253 9.01 -15.95 -32.21
C TRP A 253 9.00 -17.38 -32.77
N ARG A 254 10.16 -17.81 -33.25
CA ARG A 254 10.45 -19.20 -33.63
C ARG A 254 10.37 -20.10 -32.39
N ARG A 255 9.25 -20.82 -32.21
CA ARG A 255 9.16 -21.97 -31.31
C ARG A 255 10.18 -23.04 -31.76
N LYS A 256 11.31 -23.16 -31.07
CA LYS A 256 12.11 -24.40 -31.10
C LYS A 256 11.41 -25.41 -30.20
N GLY A 257 10.92 -26.49 -30.80
CA GLY A 257 10.36 -27.63 -30.09
C GLY A 257 11.43 -28.30 -29.24
N ALA A 258 11.14 -28.46 -27.95
CA ALA A 258 11.86 -29.35 -27.06
C ALA A 258 11.12 -30.69 -27.03
N ARG A 259 11.86 -31.75 -27.38
CA ARG A 259 11.41 -33.14 -27.37
C ARG A 259 11.12 -33.58 -25.94
N ARG A 260 10.00 -34.29 -25.75
CA ARG A 260 9.70 -35.06 -24.54
C ARG A 260 10.68 -36.24 -24.45
N PRO A 261 11.36 -36.48 -23.32
CA PRO A 261 11.82 -37.81 -22.97
C PRO A 261 10.65 -38.57 -22.32
N SER A 262 10.27 -39.69 -22.93
CA SER A 262 9.45 -40.72 -22.29
C SER A 262 10.27 -41.34 -21.15
N GLY A 263 9.81 -41.14 -19.91
CA GLY A 263 10.33 -41.81 -18.73
C GLY A 263 9.21 -42.63 -18.10
N THR A 264 9.31 -43.94 -18.24
CA THR A 264 8.46 -44.95 -17.61
C THR A 264 8.75 -44.95 -16.11
N LEU A 265 7.73 -44.76 -15.27
CA LEU A 265 7.81 -44.92 -13.81
C LEU A 265 7.14 -46.24 -13.42
N GLU A 266 7.95 -47.13 -12.84
CA GLU A 266 7.49 -48.34 -12.17
C GLU A 266 6.82 -48.03 -10.83
N PRO A 267 5.80 -48.79 -10.39
CA PRO A 267 5.21 -48.63 -9.06
C PRO A 267 5.99 -49.42 -8.01
N GLY A 268 6.72 -48.69 -7.16
CA GLY A 268 7.32 -49.22 -5.93
C GLY A 268 6.27 -49.37 -4.82
N VAL A 269 6.05 -50.62 -4.41
CA VAL A 269 5.30 -51.05 -3.24
C VAL A 269 6.02 -50.63 -1.96
N GLY A 270 5.30 -50.04 -0.99
CA GLY A 270 5.84 -49.72 0.33
C GLY A 270 4.75 -49.38 1.34
N GLY A 271 4.17 -50.40 1.96
CA GLY A 271 3.33 -50.25 3.15
C GLY A 271 4.18 -50.09 4.42
N GLY A 272 3.75 -49.22 5.32
CA GLY A 272 4.34 -49.03 6.65
C GLY A 272 3.36 -48.31 7.57
N GLU A 273 2.92 -49.03 8.61
CA GLU A 273 1.98 -48.63 9.68
C GLU A 273 2.43 -47.43 10.52
N PRO A 274 1.50 -46.78 11.25
CA PRO A 274 1.78 -45.63 12.10
C PRO A 274 2.33 -46.01 13.49
N GLY A 275 3.46 -45.39 13.85
CA GLY A 275 4.11 -45.49 15.15
C GLY A 275 3.35 -44.75 16.25
N ARG A 276 3.00 -45.51 17.29
CA ARG A 276 2.38 -45.18 18.58
C ARG A 276 3.22 -44.18 19.40
N LEU A 277 2.57 -43.10 19.86
CA LEU A 277 3.03 -42.16 20.90
C LEU A 277 3.24 -42.88 22.24
N LYS A 278 4.38 -42.64 22.89
CA LYS A 278 4.63 -42.96 24.30
C LYS A 278 4.90 -41.65 25.04
N LEU A 279 3.97 -41.28 25.92
CA LEU A 279 4.19 -40.28 26.96
C LEU A 279 5.17 -40.86 27.99
N GLU A 280 6.21 -40.10 28.31
CA GLU A 280 7.03 -40.34 29.49
C GLU A 280 7.04 -39.05 30.32
N THR A 281 6.24 -39.08 31.38
CA THR A 281 6.28 -38.17 32.52
C THR A 281 7.57 -38.43 33.30
N ARG A 282 8.27 -37.38 33.70
CA ARG A 282 9.29 -37.46 34.74
C ARG A 282 9.12 -36.31 35.71
N GLU A 283 8.97 -36.71 36.98
CA GLU A 283 9.12 -35.91 38.19
C GLU A 283 10.54 -35.32 38.31
#